data_AF-A0A2T2R8G3-F1
#
_entry.id   AF-A0A2T2R8G3-F1
#
_cell.length_a   1.000
_cell.length_b   1.000
_cell.length_c   1.000
_cell.angle_alpha   90.00
_cell.angle_beta   90.00
_cell.angle_gamma   90.00
#
_symmetry.space_group_name_H-M   'P 1'
#
loop_
_entity.id
_entity.type
_entity.pdbx_description
1 polymer ?
#
loop_
_entity_poly.entity_id
_entity_poly.type
_entity_poly.pdbx_seq_one_letter_code
_entity_poly.pdbx_strand_id
1 'polypeptide(L)'
;MVQPPQSRPNTPPPPPPPRVPNKRQGDIPTQSSSNSEVTRQTARTETKREKPAPSPAQPAFPELKKPSPSPGQPKLSDIIKQAHEDGFSDVHLGVGEIPRFRNRGEMDYSNYPETDYNTFMSWLYEILSEEEVEKFQSNLEFDGATQYDFARVRINVFDTLNGPGMVLRLIPLKIATLEELKLPSVFKDICHYHKGMVLVTGPTGSGKSTTLAAMVDYINQEMPKHVVTIEDPIEFVHQSKKALIRQREVGIHTLEFDKALKASLREDPDVILIGEMRDRETVNTALKAAQTGHVVFGTLHTNSAVKTIERILSLYNPDEQPAMRVALAESLVSIISQGLCRTTDGKRAAFHDIMINTETVKDYIREGKYEEINELMVDGEFDGMMTMNKSLFNLYEQGRITEETALEWAPSPNEMAQMLRGRV
;
A
#
# COMPACT_ATOMS: atom_id res chain seq x y z
N MET A 1 -28.51 46.71 44.33
CA MET A 1 -29.31 45.52 44.70
C MET A 1 -29.19 44.51 43.58
N VAL A 2 -28.60 43.36 43.88
CA VAL A 2 -28.21 42.30 42.95
C VAL A 2 -29.45 41.48 42.58
N GLN A 3 -29.75 41.31 41.29
CA GLN A 3 -30.73 40.33 40.80
C GLN A 3 -30.03 38.96 40.62
N PRO A 4 -30.66 37.84 41.03
CA PRO A 4 -30.07 36.52 40.88
C PRO A 4 -30.21 35.99 39.45
N PRO A 5 -29.33 35.05 39.02
CA PRO A 5 -29.34 34.51 37.66
C PRO A 5 -30.51 33.55 37.42
N GLN A 6 -31.08 33.62 36.21
CA GLN A 6 -32.16 32.75 35.75
C GLN A 6 -31.65 31.30 35.55
N SER A 7 -32.41 30.35 36.08
CA SER A 7 -32.19 28.90 35.98
C SER A 7 -32.42 28.38 34.55
N ARG A 8 -31.47 27.60 34.02
CA ARG A 8 -31.65 26.83 32.77
C ARG A 8 -32.68 25.69 32.97
N PRO A 9 -33.50 25.35 31.97
CA PRO A 9 -34.45 24.24 32.08
C PRO A 9 -33.72 22.88 32.03
N ASN A 10 -34.15 21.95 32.90
CA ASN A 10 -33.71 20.55 32.97
C ASN A 10 -34.04 19.80 31.67
N THR A 11 -33.02 19.21 31.03
CA THR A 11 -33.20 18.20 29.98
C THR A 11 -33.52 16.83 30.61
N PRO A 12 -34.56 16.11 30.14
CA PRO A 12 -34.87 14.78 30.64
C PRO A 12 -33.85 13.73 30.16
N PRO A 13 -33.60 12.65 30.93
CA PRO A 13 -32.67 11.60 30.54
C PRO A 13 -33.19 10.78 29.34
N PRO A 14 -32.28 10.18 28.53
CA PRO A 14 -32.65 9.39 27.37
C PRO A 14 -33.35 8.07 27.77
N PRO A 15 -34.24 7.53 26.89
CA PRO A 15 -34.98 6.31 27.17
C PRO A 15 -34.08 5.06 27.16
N PRO A 16 -34.43 4.01 27.93
CA PRO A 16 -33.66 2.77 27.98
C PRO A 16 -33.81 1.96 26.67
N PRO A 17 -32.81 1.12 26.33
CA PRO A 17 -32.82 0.32 25.10
C PRO A 17 -33.90 -0.78 25.12
N PRO A 18 -34.40 -1.20 23.93
CA PRO A 18 -35.50 -2.15 23.82
C PRO A 18 -35.12 -3.58 24.25
N ARG A 19 -36.04 -4.25 24.94
CA ARG A 19 -35.91 -5.65 25.39
C ARG A 19 -36.07 -6.63 24.21
N VAL A 20 -35.16 -7.58 24.11
CA VAL A 20 -35.22 -8.71 23.18
C VAL A 20 -36.37 -9.66 23.58
N PRO A 21 -37.22 -10.16 22.65
CA PRO A 21 -38.32 -11.05 22.99
C PRO A 21 -37.85 -12.49 23.22
N ASN A 22 -38.26 -13.06 24.36
CA ASN A 22 -38.19 -14.48 24.67
C ASN A 22 -39.11 -15.28 23.72
N LYS A 23 -38.58 -16.22 22.94
CA LYS A 23 -39.41 -17.19 22.19
C LYS A 23 -39.88 -18.30 23.13
N ARG A 24 -41.21 -18.41 23.27
CA ARG A 24 -41.93 -19.54 23.87
C ARG A 24 -42.00 -20.74 22.91
N GLN A 25 -42.04 -21.92 23.51
CA GLN A 25 -42.28 -23.25 22.93
C GLN A 25 -43.76 -23.52 22.58
N GLY A 26 -43.97 -24.52 21.71
CA GLY A 26 -45.22 -25.26 21.39
C GLY A 26 -45.25 -25.54 19.88
N ASP A 27 -45.22 -26.78 19.35
CA ASP A 27 -46.05 -27.94 19.68
C ASP A 27 -45.35 -29.32 19.54
N ILE A 28 -45.88 -30.27 20.32
CA ILE A 28 -45.62 -31.73 20.46
C ILE A 28 -46.64 -32.46 19.53
N PRO A 29 -46.43 -33.67 18.93
CA PRO A 29 -46.40 -34.89 19.76
C PRO A 29 -45.69 -36.19 19.30
N THR A 30 -45.09 -36.84 20.31
CA THR A 30 -45.21 -38.27 20.68
C THR A 30 -44.48 -39.31 19.79
N GLN A 31 -43.88 -40.41 20.25
CA GLN A 31 -44.12 -41.26 21.43
C GLN A 31 -42.83 -41.94 21.92
N SER A 32 -42.80 -42.11 23.26
CA SER A 32 -42.43 -43.32 24.03
C SER A 32 -40.96 -43.74 24.09
N SER A 33 -40.38 -44.10 25.24
CA SER A 33 -40.92 -44.27 26.61
C SER A 33 -39.77 -44.49 27.58
N SER A 34 -39.80 -43.75 28.69
CA SER A 34 -39.55 -44.16 30.09
C SER A 34 -38.29 -44.98 30.43
N ASN A 35 -37.41 -44.39 31.25
CA ASN A 35 -37.20 -44.68 32.69
C ASN A 35 -36.35 -45.94 32.95
N SER A 36 -35.47 -46.02 33.93
CA SER A 36 -35.03 -45.15 35.03
C SER A 36 -33.88 -45.87 35.73
N GLU A 37 -33.01 -45.09 36.38
CA GLU A 37 -32.16 -45.37 37.55
C GLU A 37 -31.99 -46.81 38.07
N VAL A 38 -30.76 -47.17 38.46
CA VAL A 38 -30.40 -47.49 39.87
C VAL A 38 -28.88 -47.64 40.03
N THR A 39 -28.39 -47.00 41.09
CA THR A 39 -27.05 -47.01 41.70
C THR A 39 -26.67 -48.37 42.32
N ARG A 40 -25.42 -48.84 42.16
CA ARG A 40 -24.47 -49.27 43.23
C ARG A 40 -23.43 -50.31 42.79
N GLN A 41 -22.16 -49.91 42.98
CA GLN A 41 -21.04 -50.60 43.64
C GLN A 41 -20.62 -52.06 43.29
N THR A 42 -19.28 -52.16 43.18
CA THR A 42 -18.38 -53.29 43.48
C THR A 42 -18.31 -54.47 42.53
N ALA A 43 -17.20 -54.58 41.81
CA ALA A 43 -16.15 -55.59 42.06
C ALA A 43 -15.00 -55.39 41.07
N ARG A 44 -13.77 -55.31 41.60
CA ARG A 44 -12.53 -55.36 40.81
C ARG A 44 -12.33 -56.79 40.33
N THR A 45 -12.23 -56.97 39.02
CA THR A 45 -11.62 -58.15 38.42
C THR A 45 -10.61 -57.66 37.38
N GLU A 46 -9.33 -57.87 37.66
CA GLU A 46 -8.24 -57.56 36.74
C GLU A 46 -8.29 -58.52 35.54
N THR A 47 -8.76 -58.02 34.40
CA THR A 47 -8.54 -58.67 33.10
C THR A 47 -7.42 -57.93 32.37
N LYS A 48 -6.28 -58.61 32.20
CA LYS A 48 -5.21 -58.19 31.28
C LYS A 48 -5.81 -57.93 29.89
N ARG A 49 -5.91 -56.66 29.48
CA ARG A 49 -6.12 -56.28 28.07
C ARG A 49 -4.78 -56.34 27.36
N GLU A 50 -4.64 -57.29 26.44
CA GLU A 50 -3.57 -57.29 25.45
C GLU A 50 -3.66 -56.01 24.60
N LYS A 51 -2.50 -55.42 24.28
CA LYS A 51 -2.40 -54.28 23.36
C LYS A 51 -2.87 -54.74 21.96
N PRO A 52 -3.66 -53.93 21.22
CA PRO A 52 -3.93 -54.25 19.83
C PRO A 52 -2.62 -54.17 19.04
N ALA A 53 -2.43 -55.11 18.11
CA ALA A 53 -1.32 -55.11 17.17
C ALA A 53 -1.30 -53.79 16.36
N PRO A 54 -0.11 -53.24 16.03
CA PRO A 54 -0.03 -52.05 15.19
C PRO A 54 -0.63 -52.35 13.82
N SER A 55 -1.48 -51.45 13.33
CA SER A 55 -1.95 -51.49 11.94
C SER A 55 -0.76 -51.44 10.98
N PRO A 56 -0.84 -52.09 9.80
CA PRO A 56 0.24 -52.04 8.82
C PRO A 56 0.48 -50.57 8.44
N ALA A 57 1.74 -50.14 8.51
CA ALA A 57 2.14 -48.83 8.02
C ALA A 57 1.70 -48.71 6.55
N GLN A 58 0.99 -47.64 6.22
CA GLN A 58 0.75 -47.28 4.84
C GLN A 58 2.13 -47.09 4.17
N PRO A 59 2.34 -47.59 2.94
CA PRO A 59 3.59 -47.34 2.23
C PRO A 59 3.76 -45.82 2.09
N ALA A 60 4.87 -45.30 2.59
CA ALA A 60 5.25 -43.91 2.37
C ALA A 60 5.30 -43.66 0.87
N PHE A 61 4.58 -42.65 0.40
CA PHE A 61 4.75 -42.14 -0.96
C PHE A 61 6.23 -41.77 -1.13
N PRO A 62 6.89 -42.14 -2.23
CA PRO A 62 8.24 -41.68 -2.48
C PRO A 62 8.22 -40.15 -2.51
N GLU A 63 8.97 -39.50 -1.61
CA GLU A 63 9.25 -38.07 -1.71
C GLU A 63 9.88 -37.83 -3.09
N LEU A 64 9.18 -37.09 -3.95
CA LEU A 64 9.74 -36.58 -5.19
C LEU A 64 10.97 -35.76 -4.82
N LYS A 65 12.16 -36.20 -5.25
CA LYS A 65 13.39 -35.42 -5.07
C LYS A 65 13.22 -34.11 -5.84
N LYS A 66 13.08 -33.00 -5.11
CA LYS A 66 13.10 -31.66 -5.72
C LYS A 66 14.38 -31.51 -6.57
N PRO A 67 14.28 -30.97 -7.78
CA PRO A 67 15.44 -30.79 -8.65
C PRO A 67 16.47 -29.90 -7.94
N SER A 68 17.74 -30.27 -8.06
CA SER A 68 18.87 -29.46 -7.60
C SER A 68 19.62 -28.89 -8.81
N PRO A 69 20.30 -27.73 -8.66
CA PRO A 69 21.14 -27.20 -9.73
C PRO A 69 22.14 -28.24 -10.24
N SER A 70 22.42 -28.22 -11.55
CA SER A 70 23.43 -29.10 -12.14
C SER A 70 24.83 -28.77 -11.56
N PRO A 71 25.79 -29.71 -11.56
CA PRO A 71 27.13 -29.45 -11.04
C PRO A 71 27.79 -28.22 -11.71
N GLY A 72 28.23 -27.26 -10.89
CA GLY A 72 28.86 -26.01 -11.36
C GLY A 72 27.86 -24.87 -11.64
N GLN A 73 26.56 -25.12 -11.54
CA GLN A 73 25.52 -24.10 -11.67
C GLN A 73 25.22 -23.45 -10.30
N PRO A 74 24.89 -22.15 -10.26
CA PRO A 74 24.56 -21.45 -9.01
C PRO A 74 23.16 -21.81 -8.49
N LYS A 75 22.93 -21.59 -7.20
CA LYS A 75 21.56 -21.55 -6.65
C LYS A 75 20.90 -20.22 -6.98
N LEU A 76 19.58 -20.18 -6.98
CA LEU A 76 18.87 -18.93 -7.28
C LEU A 76 19.11 -17.89 -6.18
N SER A 77 19.02 -18.31 -4.91
CA SER A 77 19.32 -17.47 -3.74
C SER A 77 20.68 -16.77 -3.82
N ASP A 78 21.72 -17.40 -4.37
CA ASP A 78 23.04 -16.79 -4.51
C ASP A 78 23.04 -15.66 -5.56
N ILE A 79 22.36 -15.88 -6.70
CA ILE A 79 22.19 -14.87 -7.76
C ILE A 79 21.40 -13.67 -7.22
N ILE A 80 20.29 -13.91 -6.53
CA ILE A 80 19.43 -12.85 -5.99
C ILE A 80 20.18 -12.08 -4.89
N LYS A 81 20.96 -12.78 -4.05
CA LYS A 81 21.77 -12.13 -3.01
C LYS A 81 22.84 -11.23 -3.62
N GLN A 82 23.55 -11.70 -4.64
CA GLN A 82 24.48 -10.85 -5.40
C GLN A 82 23.74 -9.63 -5.96
N ALA A 83 22.58 -9.84 -6.58
CA ALA A 83 21.81 -8.74 -7.16
C ALA A 83 21.43 -7.67 -6.13
N HIS A 84 21.06 -8.10 -4.93
CA HIS A 84 20.75 -7.21 -3.83
C HIS A 84 21.99 -6.45 -3.32
N GLU A 85 23.11 -7.14 -3.10
CA GLU A 85 24.36 -6.55 -2.59
C GLU A 85 24.97 -5.54 -3.57
N ASP A 86 24.90 -5.84 -4.88
CA ASP A 86 25.41 -4.97 -5.94
C ASP A 86 24.42 -3.86 -6.33
N GLY A 87 23.19 -3.88 -5.80
CA GLY A 87 22.17 -2.85 -6.00
C GLY A 87 21.47 -2.89 -7.36
N PHE A 88 21.38 -4.07 -7.99
CA PHE A 88 20.63 -4.28 -9.22
C PHE A 88 19.11 -4.28 -8.98
N SER A 89 18.33 -3.81 -9.96
CA SER A 89 16.87 -3.71 -9.85
C SER A 89 16.15 -5.00 -10.23
N ASP A 90 16.66 -5.71 -11.23
CA ASP A 90 16.03 -6.90 -11.79
C ASP A 90 17.10 -7.96 -12.12
N VAL A 91 16.74 -9.23 -12.00
CA VAL A 91 17.51 -10.39 -12.45
C VAL A 91 16.75 -11.04 -13.61
N HIS A 92 17.44 -11.29 -14.71
CA HIS A 92 16.90 -11.92 -15.92
C HIS A 92 17.57 -13.29 -16.10
N LEU A 93 16.75 -14.33 -16.16
CA LEU A 93 17.17 -15.73 -16.20
C LEU A 93 16.40 -16.48 -17.29
N GLY A 94 17.04 -17.42 -17.97
CA GLY A 94 16.38 -18.21 -19.01
C GLY A 94 17.20 -19.42 -19.44
N VAL A 95 16.53 -20.48 -19.88
CA VAL A 95 17.20 -21.67 -20.41
C VAL A 95 17.97 -21.31 -21.68
N GLY A 96 19.24 -21.72 -21.75
CA GLY A 96 20.15 -21.37 -22.83
C GLY A 96 20.69 -19.93 -22.74
N GLU A 97 20.48 -19.25 -21.61
CA GLU A 97 20.94 -17.89 -21.40
C GLU A 97 21.90 -17.77 -20.20
N ILE A 98 22.85 -16.84 -20.32
CA ILE A 98 23.68 -16.40 -19.20
C ILE A 98 22.81 -15.46 -18.34
N PRO A 99 22.71 -15.68 -17.01
CA PRO A 99 22.04 -14.76 -16.09
C PRO A 99 22.48 -13.31 -16.29
N ARG A 100 21.54 -12.37 -16.30
CA ARG A 100 21.83 -10.95 -16.46
C ARG A 100 21.18 -10.12 -15.38
N PHE A 101 21.76 -8.96 -15.11
CA PHE A 101 21.24 -8.02 -14.14
C PHE A 101 20.83 -6.71 -14.82
N ARG A 102 19.84 -6.03 -14.26
CA ARG A 102 19.50 -4.67 -14.67
C ARG A 102 20.08 -3.66 -13.69
N ASN A 103 20.92 -2.76 -14.18
CA ASN A 103 21.53 -1.68 -13.43
C ASN A 103 20.99 -0.34 -13.94
N ARG A 104 20.09 0.29 -13.19
CA ARG A 104 19.55 1.63 -13.51
C ARG A 104 19.02 1.78 -14.96
N GLY A 105 18.50 0.70 -15.52
CA GLY A 105 17.93 0.66 -16.88
C GLY A 105 18.80 -0.05 -17.92
N GLU A 106 20.09 -0.22 -17.65
CA GLU A 106 21.04 -0.91 -18.53
C GLU A 106 21.18 -2.39 -18.14
N MET A 107 21.49 -3.25 -19.12
CA MET A 107 21.65 -4.69 -18.91
C MET A 107 23.12 -5.05 -18.75
N ASP A 108 23.48 -5.59 -17.58
CA ASP A 108 24.82 -6.02 -17.24
C ASP A 108 24.94 -7.55 -17.40
N TYR A 109 26.06 -7.98 -17.99
CA TYR A 109 26.40 -9.40 -18.09
C TYR A 109 26.97 -9.90 -16.77
N SER A 110 26.53 -11.07 -16.33
CA SER A 110 27.17 -11.77 -15.21
C SER A 110 28.29 -12.69 -15.69
N ASN A 111 29.07 -13.22 -14.74
CA ASN A 111 30.06 -14.27 -15.00
C ASN A 111 29.51 -15.68 -14.72
N TYR A 112 28.19 -15.84 -14.60
CA TYR A 112 27.57 -17.14 -14.40
C TYR A 112 27.59 -17.97 -15.69
N PRO A 113 27.57 -19.31 -15.59
CA PRO A 113 27.43 -20.17 -16.75
C PRO A 113 26.07 -19.98 -17.44
N GLU A 114 25.98 -20.43 -18.69
CA GLU A 114 24.71 -20.58 -19.40
C GLU A 114 23.80 -21.54 -18.63
N THR A 115 22.54 -21.17 -18.47
CA THR A 115 21.58 -21.90 -17.64
C THR A 115 21.03 -23.11 -18.40
N ASP A 116 21.18 -24.31 -17.83
CA ASP A 116 20.51 -25.50 -18.36
C ASP A 116 19.08 -25.67 -17.82
N TYR A 117 18.28 -26.50 -18.50
CA TYR A 117 16.88 -26.72 -18.14
C TYR A 117 16.69 -27.28 -16.72
N ASN A 118 17.54 -28.21 -16.28
CA ASN A 118 17.45 -28.81 -14.94
C ASN A 118 17.69 -27.76 -13.84
N THR A 119 18.66 -26.88 -14.07
CA THR A 119 19.00 -25.77 -13.19
C THR A 119 17.87 -24.77 -13.13
N PHE A 120 17.31 -24.36 -14.27
CA PHE A 120 16.17 -23.46 -14.31
C PHE A 120 14.96 -24.02 -13.54
N MET A 121 14.64 -25.31 -13.73
CA MET A 121 13.58 -25.96 -12.97
C MET A 121 13.89 -26.00 -11.46
N SER A 122 15.14 -26.23 -11.07
CA SER A 122 15.54 -26.16 -9.66
C SER A 122 15.29 -24.78 -9.04
N TRP A 123 15.53 -23.71 -9.80
CA TRP A 123 15.24 -22.35 -9.38
C TRP A 123 13.74 -22.09 -9.23
N LEU A 124 12.91 -22.60 -10.15
CA LEU A 124 11.44 -22.52 -10.01
C LEU A 124 10.96 -23.21 -8.74
N TYR A 125 11.41 -24.44 -8.46
CA TYR A 125 11.02 -25.17 -7.25
C TYR A 125 11.64 -24.61 -5.95
N GLU A 126 12.63 -23.70 -6.05
CA GLU A 126 13.16 -22.94 -4.91
C GLU A 126 12.19 -21.83 -4.49
N ILE A 127 11.50 -21.18 -5.44
CA ILE A 127 10.66 -19.99 -5.18
C ILE A 127 9.16 -20.22 -5.31
N LEU A 128 8.73 -21.28 -5.99
CA LEU A 128 7.33 -21.64 -6.22
C LEU A 128 6.95 -22.95 -5.52
N SER A 129 5.69 -23.05 -5.10
CA SER A 129 5.07 -24.31 -4.69
C SER A 129 4.80 -25.22 -5.89
N GLU A 130 4.57 -26.52 -5.64
CA GLU A 130 4.25 -27.48 -6.70
C GLU A 130 3.02 -27.07 -7.51
N GLU A 131 1.97 -26.58 -6.84
CA GLU A 131 0.75 -26.10 -7.49
C GLU A 131 1.01 -24.89 -8.41
N GLU A 132 1.90 -23.98 -8.01
CA GLU A 132 2.29 -22.82 -8.83
C GLU A 132 3.14 -23.22 -10.04
N VAL A 133 4.02 -24.21 -9.88
CA VAL A 133 4.76 -24.78 -11.01
C VAL A 133 3.81 -25.46 -12.00
N GLU A 134 2.82 -26.22 -11.53
CA GLU A 134 1.80 -26.83 -12.38
C GLU A 134 0.94 -25.78 -13.11
N LYS A 135 0.60 -24.67 -12.43
CA LYS A 135 -0.08 -23.52 -13.05
C LYS A 135 0.76 -22.91 -14.16
N PHE A 136 2.05 -22.67 -13.91
CA PHE A 136 2.96 -22.19 -14.94
C PHE A 136 3.02 -23.16 -16.13
N GLN A 137 3.20 -24.45 -15.88
CA GLN A 137 3.26 -25.45 -16.96
C GLN A 137 1.97 -25.54 -17.78
N SER A 138 0.82 -25.27 -17.17
CA SER A 138 -0.48 -25.30 -17.83
C SER A 138 -0.79 -24.01 -18.61
N ASN A 139 -0.36 -22.85 -18.08
CA ASN A 139 -0.71 -21.54 -18.62
C ASN A 139 0.41 -20.88 -19.43
N LEU A 140 1.64 -21.41 -19.35
CA LEU A 140 2.88 -20.88 -19.92
C LEU A 140 3.30 -19.50 -19.37
N GLU A 141 2.60 -18.99 -18.36
CA GLU A 141 2.82 -17.71 -17.72
C GLU A 141 2.51 -17.84 -16.21
N PHE A 142 3.29 -17.15 -15.39
CA PHE A 142 3.05 -17.05 -13.95
C PHE A 142 3.59 -15.73 -13.39
N ASP A 143 2.75 -15.01 -12.65
CA ASP A 143 3.12 -13.86 -11.84
C ASP A 143 2.96 -14.19 -10.36
N GLY A 144 3.94 -13.80 -9.55
CA GLY A 144 3.89 -14.01 -8.11
C GLY A 144 4.95 -13.23 -7.36
N ALA A 145 5.16 -13.59 -6.11
CA ALA A 145 6.20 -13.01 -5.29
C ALA A 145 6.73 -14.03 -4.28
N THR A 146 8.00 -13.90 -3.93
CA THR A 146 8.63 -14.65 -2.84
C THR A 146 9.35 -13.69 -1.89
N GLN A 147 9.68 -14.16 -0.70
CA GLN A 147 10.30 -13.38 0.36
C GLN A 147 11.60 -14.04 0.80
N TYR A 148 12.71 -13.30 0.70
CA TYR A 148 13.98 -13.61 1.34
C TYR A 148 14.17 -12.70 2.56
N ASP A 149 15.12 -13.05 3.44
CA ASP A 149 15.44 -12.25 4.63
C ASP A 149 15.92 -10.83 4.29
N PHE A 150 16.54 -10.65 3.12
CA PHE A 150 17.16 -9.40 2.68
C PHE A 150 16.34 -8.63 1.64
N ALA A 151 15.43 -9.29 0.93
CA ALA A 151 14.62 -8.66 -0.12
C ALA A 151 13.31 -9.42 -0.33
N ARG A 152 12.25 -8.68 -0.68
CA ARG A 152 11.11 -9.28 -1.34
C ARG A 152 11.39 -9.33 -2.85
N VAL A 153 10.94 -10.37 -3.53
CA VAL A 153 11.21 -10.55 -4.95
C VAL A 153 9.90 -10.81 -5.68
N ARG A 154 9.57 -9.95 -6.65
CA ARG A 154 8.46 -10.20 -7.57
C ARG A 154 8.93 -11.11 -8.69
N ILE A 155 8.14 -12.11 -9.00
CA ILE A 155 8.46 -13.17 -9.96
C ILE A 155 7.53 -13.01 -11.15
N ASN A 156 8.10 -13.01 -12.35
CA ASN A 156 7.37 -13.21 -13.60
C ASN A 156 8.07 -14.34 -14.36
N VAL A 157 7.36 -15.43 -14.64
CA VAL A 157 7.85 -16.62 -15.36
C VAL A 157 7.04 -16.76 -16.64
N PHE A 158 7.71 -17.09 -17.73
CA PHE A 158 7.09 -17.22 -19.06
C PHE A 158 7.85 -18.22 -19.92
N ASP A 159 7.20 -18.78 -20.94
CA ASP A 159 7.85 -19.66 -21.91
C ASP A 159 8.39 -18.89 -23.12
N THR A 160 9.50 -19.36 -23.70
CA THR A 160 10.15 -18.73 -24.86
C THR A 160 10.61 -19.78 -25.88
N LEU A 161 11.12 -19.34 -27.04
CA LEU A 161 11.61 -20.23 -28.10
C LEU A 161 12.66 -21.25 -27.62
N ASN A 162 13.55 -20.84 -26.70
CA ASN A 162 14.65 -21.67 -26.22
C ASN A 162 14.32 -22.40 -24.91
N GLY A 163 13.08 -22.31 -24.45
CA GLY A 163 12.61 -22.81 -23.17
C GLY A 163 12.19 -21.69 -22.21
N PRO A 164 11.88 -22.04 -20.96
CA PRO A 164 11.31 -21.09 -20.01
C PRO A 164 12.32 -20.03 -19.54
N GLY A 165 11.78 -18.85 -19.25
CA GLY A 165 12.49 -17.69 -18.70
C GLY A 165 11.80 -17.15 -17.46
N MET A 166 12.55 -16.42 -16.64
CA MET A 166 12.00 -15.67 -15.52
C MET A 166 12.69 -14.33 -15.33
N VAL A 167 11.91 -13.33 -14.91
CA VAL A 167 12.38 -12.03 -14.47
C VAL A 167 12.01 -11.85 -13.01
N LEU A 168 13.02 -11.52 -12.21
CA LEU A 168 12.90 -11.31 -10.77
C LEU A 168 13.17 -9.85 -10.45
N ARG A 169 12.19 -9.13 -9.93
CA ARG A 169 12.36 -7.75 -9.48
C ARG A 169 12.62 -7.71 -7.98
N LEU A 170 13.75 -7.15 -7.58
CA LEU A 170 14.08 -6.97 -6.17
C LEU A 170 13.33 -5.76 -5.62
N ILE A 171 12.55 -5.99 -4.57
CA ILE A 171 11.82 -4.99 -3.81
C ILE A 171 12.61 -4.73 -2.53
N PRO A 172 13.21 -3.52 -2.37
CA PRO A 172 14.02 -3.20 -1.21
C PRO A 172 13.22 -3.24 0.10
N LEU A 173 13.83 -3.74 1.17
CA LEU A 173 13.27 -3.65 2.53
C LEU A 173 13.60 -2.31 3.21
N LYS A 174 14.65 -1.62 2.75
CA LYS A 174 15.05 -0.34 3.33
C LYS A 174 14.13 0.77 2.82
N ILE A 175 13.45 1.42 3.76
CA ILE A 175 12.58 2.57 3.51
C ILE A 175 13.34 3.82 3.96
N ALA A 176 13.38 4.84 3.08
CA ALA A 176 14.00 6.12 3.41
C ALA A 176 13.13 6.89 4.42
N THR A 177 13.74 7.56 5.39
CA THR A 177 12.98 8.41 6.32
C THR A 177 12.55 9.73 5.68
N LEU A 178 11.57 10.42 6.28
CA LEU A 178 11.13 11.75 5.81
C LEU A 178 12.30 12.75 5.76
N GLU A 179 13.23 12.66 6.72
CA GLU A 179 14.43 13.49 6.82
C GLU A 179 15.48 13.13 5.76
N GLU A 180 15.71 11.83 5.52
CA GLU A 180 16.62 11.36 4.46
C GLU A 180 16.15 11.82 3.07
N LEU A 181 14.82 11.82 2.85
CA LEU A 181 14.19 12.37 1.65
C LEU A 181 14.17 13.90 1.61
N LYS A 182 14.50 14.57 2.72
CA LYS A 182 14.45 16.03 2.89
C LYS A 182 13.06 16.60 2.58
N LEU A 183 12.01 15.89 3.00
CA LEU A 183 10.63 16.36 2.83
C LEU A 183 10.33 17.51 3.80
N PRO A 184 9.50 18.50 3.41
CA PRO A 184 9.05 19.56 4.31
C PRO A 184 8.36 19.01 5.57
N SER A 185 8.44 19.74 6.69
CA SER A 185 7.88 19.31 7.97
C SER A 185 6.38 19.00 7.94
N VAL A 186 5.64 19.66 7.04
CA VAL A 186 4.19 19.45 6.85
C VAL A 186 3.84 17.98 6.57
N PHE A 187 4.74 17.20 5.95
CA PHE A 187 4.51 15.76 5.75
C PHE A 187 4.37 15.00 7.08
N LYS A 188 5.17 15.39 8.08
CA LYS A 188 5.09 14.84 9.43
C LYS A 188 3.78 15.25 10.11
N ASP A 189 3.39 16.51 9.97
CA ASP A 189 2.15 17.04 10.53
C ASP A 189 0.91 16.34 9.93
N ILE A 190 0.92 16.10 8.61
CA ILE A 190 -0.12 15.35 7.90
C ILE A 190 -0.29 13.93 8.46
N CYS A 191 0.78 13.26 8.88
CA CYS A 191 0.71 11.91 9.45
C CYS A 191 -0.05 11.87 10.80
N HIS A 192 -0.16 13.00 11.50
CA HIS A 192 -0.83 13.10 12.81
C HIS A 192 -2.33 13.35 12.73
N TYR A 193 -2.90 13.56 11.54
CA TYR A 193 -4.35 13.67 11.40
C TYR A 193 -5.04 12.40 11.90
N HIS A 194 -6.22 12.57 12.50
CA HIS A 194 -7.01 11.47 13.05
C HIS A 194 -7.95 10.83 12.04
N LYS A 195 -8.38 11.60 11.03
CA LYS A 195 -9.23 11.13 9.94
C LYS A 195 -9.10 12.03 8.73
N GLY A 196 -9.58 11.54 7.60
CA GLY A 196 -9.63 12.29 6.35
C GLY A 196 -8.73 11.68 5.27
N MET A 197 -8.66 12.33 4.12
CA MET A 197 -8.03 11.80 2.91
C MET A 197 -6.81 12.64 2.53
N VAL A 198 -5.68 11.97 2.38
CA VAL A 198 -4.40 12.55 1.96
C VAL A 198 -4.05 11.96 0.60
N LEU A 199 -3.86 12.82 -0.40
CA LEU A 199 -3.57 12.39 -1.76
C LEU A 199 -2.14 12.74 -2.14
N VAL A 200 -1.35 11.74 -2.55
CA VAL A 200 -0.03 11.96 -3.14
C VAL A 200 -0.12 11.71 -4.62
N THR A 201 0.10 12.74 -5.43
CA THR A 201 -0.11 12.70 -6.88
C THR A 201 1.15 13.02 -7.65
N GLY A 202 1.16 12.71 -8.95
CA GLY A 202 2.28 12.94 -9.83
C GLY A 202 2.39 11.86 -10.91
N PRO A 203 3.18 12.08 -11.96
CA PRO A 203 3.38 11.09 -13.01
C PRO A 203 4.06 9.82 -12.49
N THR A 204 4.11 8.78 -13.33
CA THR A 204 4.90 7.58 -13.03
C THR A 204 6.37 7.96 -12.83
N GLY A 205 7.02 7.38 -11.82
CA GLY A 205 8.42 7.67 -11.51
C GLY A 205 8.65 8.99 -10.76
N SER A 206 7.59 9.71 -10.32
CA SER A 206 7.75 10.93 -9.52
C SER A 206 8.07 10.68 -8.04
N GLY A 207 8.17 9.43 -7.59
CA GLY A 207 8.52 9.07 -6.21
C GLY A 207 7.34 9.00 -5.23
N LYS A 208 6.09 8.95 -5.71
CA LYS A 208 4.88 8.85 -4.85
C LYS A 208 4.96 7.70 -3.84
N SER A 209 5.26 6.48 -4.32
CA SER A 209 5.35 5.29 -3.47
C SER A 209 6.46 5.41 -2.44
N THR A 210 7.59 6.05 -2.80
CA THR A 210 8.70 6.31 -1.86
C THR A 210 8.28 7.29 -0.76
N THR A 211 7.59 8.37 -1.12
CA THR A 211 7.05 9.35 -0.18
C THR A 211 6.02 8.73 0.75
N LEU A 212 5.05 7.98 0.20
CA LEU A 212 4.04 7.29 1.01
C LEU A 212 4.65 6.22 1.92
N ALA A 213 5.63 5.45 1.45
CA ALA A 213 6.36 4.51 2.28
C ALA A 213 7.05 5.23 3.44
N ALA A 214 7.70 6.38 3.21
CA ALA A 214 8.32 7.14 4.29
C ALA A 214 7.28 7.66 5.31
N MET A 215 6.10 8.10 4.86
CA MET A 215 5.00 8.53 5.73
C MET A 215 4.40 7.37 6.54
N VAL A 216 4.15 6.23 5.90
CA VAL A 216 3.65 5.02 6.58
C VAL A 216 4.68 4.48 7.56
N ASP A 217 5.97 4.47 7.23
CA ASP A 217 7.01 4.03 8.15
C ASP A 217 7.17 5.00 9.33
N TYR A 218 7.00 6.31 9.13
CA TYR A 218 6.92 7.27 10.23
C TYR A 218 5.74 6.96 11.18
N ILE A 219 4.53 6.72 10.64
CA ILE A 219 3.38 6.28 11.46
C ILE A 219 3.70 4.98 12.19
N ASN A 220 4.34 4.03 11.52
CA ASN A 220 4.70 2.73 12.06
C ASN A 220 5.68 2.81 13.23
N GLN A 221 6.61 3.74 13.19
CA GLN A 221 7.58 3.98 14.27
C GLN A 221 6.94 4.72 15.45
N GLU A 222 6.11 5.73 15.17
CA GLU A 222 5.71 6.71 16.17
C GLU A 222 4.32 6.49 16.78
N MET A 223 3.44 5.72 16.14
CA MET A 223 2.03 5.62 16.54
C MET A 223 1.57 4.16 16.72
N PRO A 224 0.82 3.84 17.79
CA PRO A 224 0.25 2.51 17.98
C PRO A 224 -1.07 2.38 17.19
N LYS A 225 -0.96 2.37 15.85
CA LYS A 225 -2.09 2.30 14.91
C LYS A 225 -2.16 0.95 14.20
N HIS A 226 -3.31 0.62 13.63
CA HIS A 226 -3.45 -0.45 12.64
C HIS A 226 -3.47 0.15 11.23
N VAL A 227 -2.47 -0.19 10.42
CA VAL A 227 -2.34 0.27 9.03
C VAL A 227 -2.60 -0.89 8.09
N VAL A 228 -3.56 -0.70 7.18
CA VAL A 228 -3.84 -1.64 6.09
C VAL A 228 -3.46 -0.99 4.76
N THR A 229 -2.66 -1.66 3.94
CA THR A 229 -2.34 -1.21 2.59
C THR A 229 -2.92 -2.16 1.56
N ILE A 230 -3.41 -1.61 0.45
CA ILE A 230 -3.92 -2.35 -0.71
C ILE A 230 -3.21 -1.80 -1.93
N GLU A 231 -2.35 -2.61 -2.53
CA GLU A 231 -1.39 -2.19 -3.55
C GLU A 231 -1.39 -3.15 -4.75
N ASP A 232 -0.94 -2.68 -5.91
CA ASP A 232 -0.90 -3.44 -7.16
C ASP A 232 0.32 -3.00 -8.01
N PRO A 233 1.51 -3.59 -7.81
CA PRO A 233 1.90 -4.48 -6.70
C PRO A 233 2.33 -3.69 -5.44
N ILE A 234 2.73 -4.41 -4.39
CA ILE A 234 3.41 -3.78 -3.24
C ILE A 234 4.83 -3.35 -3.64
N GLU A 235 5.16 -2.08 -3.43
CA GLU A 235 6.45 -1.48 -3.81
C GLU A 235 7.45 -1.39 -2.66
N PHE A 236 6.99 -1.38 -1.41
CA PHE A 236 7.82 -1.33 -0.21
C PHE A 236 7.24 -2.27 0.86
N VAL A 237 8.10 -3.01 1.55
CA VAL A 237 7.67 -3.92 2.60
C VAL A 237 7.92 -3.29 3.97
N HIS A 238 6.85 -3.15 4.74
CA HIS A 238 6.86 -2.61 6.09
C HIS A 238 6.79 -3.75 7.11
N GLN A 239 7.83 -3.88 7.94
CA GLN A 239 7.74 -4.71 9.13
C GLN A 239 6.99 -3.96 10.23
N SER A 240 6.06 -4.64 10.92
CA SER A 240 5.34 -4.04 12.05
C SER A 240 6.31 -3.62 13.16
N LYS A 241 6.16 -2.38 13.65
CA LYS A 241 6.96 -1.82 14.76
C LYS A 241 6.01 -1.44 15.90
N LYS A 242 5.74 -0.14 16.07
CA LYS A 242 4.76 0.35 17.04
C LYS A 242 3.34 0.23 16.49
N ALA A 243 3.18 0.42 15.18
CA ALA A 243 1.95 0.10 14.47
C ALA A 243 1.93 -1.37 14.03
N LEU A 244 0.72 -1.92 13.89
CA LEU A 244 0.48 -3.16 13.18
C LEU A 244 0.32 -2.83 11.69
N ILE A 245 1.14 -3.44 10.84
CA ILE A 245 1.08 -3.25 9.38
C ILE A 245 0.56 -4.52 8.70
N ARG A 246 -0.45 -4.37 7.84
CA ARG A 246 -0.97 -5.43 6.97
C ARG A 246 -1.02 -4.96 5.53
N GLN A 247 -0.16 -5.53 4.68
CA GLN A 247 -0.12 -5.18 3.27
C GLN A 247 -0.80 -6.27 2.44
N ARG A 248 -1.66 -5.86 1.52
CA ARG A 248 -2.38 -6.75 0.61
C ARG A 248 -2.03 -6.36 -0.82
N GLU A 249 -1.66 -7.36 -1.61
CA GLU A 249 -1.36 -7.20 -3.03
C GLU A 249 -2.52 -7.75 -3.84
N VAL A 250 -2.99 -6.97 -4.80
CA VAL A 250 -4.02 -7.43 -5.75
C VAL A 250 -3.43 -8.49 -6.68
N GLY A 251 -4.21 -9.52 -6.98
CA GLY A 251 -3.77 -10.72 -7.71
C GLY A 251 -3.17 -11.81 -6.81
N ILE A 252 -2.56 -11.44 -5.68
CA ILE A 252 -1.91 -12.40 -4.77
C ILE A 252 -2.72 -12.60 -3.48
N HIS A 253 -2.93 -11.54 -2.70
CA HIS A 253 -3.60 -11.58 -1.39
C HIS A 253 -5.09 -11.25 -1.49
N THR A 254 -5.53 -10.70 -2.62
CA THR A 254 -6.92 -10.37 -2.93
C THR A 254 -7.12 -10.42 -4.44
N LEU A 255 -8.29 -10.85 -4.90
CA LEU A 255 -8.57 -10.94 -6.34
C LEU A 255 -8.84 -9.56 -6.96
N GLU A 256 -9.58 -8.72 -6.24
CA GLU A 256 -10.03 -7.42 -6.73
C GLU A 256 -9.73 -6.34 -5.68
N PHE A 257 -9.41 -5.15 -6.19
CA PHE A 257 -9.02 -3.99 -5.39
C PHE A 257 -10.18 -3.49 -4.52
N ASP A 258 -11.37 -3.31 -5.12
CA ASP A 258 -12.57 -2.78 -4.46
C ASP A 258 -13.05 -3.71 -3.33
N LYS A 259 -12.99 -5.04 -3.53
CA LYS A 259 -13.33 -6.05 -2.53
C LYS A 259 -12.39 -5.98 -1.34
N ALA A 260 -11.09 -5.83 -1.57
CA ALA A 260 -10.13 -5.64 -0.49
C ALA A 260 -10.40 -4.36 0.29
N LEU A 261 -10.67 -3.26 -0.41
CA LEU A 261 -10.92 -1.98 0.23
C LEU A 261 -12.19 -2.01 1.09
N LYS A 262 -13.30 -2.56 0.58
CA LYS A 262 -14.53 -2.75 1.35
C LYS A 262 -14.32 -3.67 2.57
N ALA A 263 -13.55 -4.74 2.40
CA ALA A 263 -13.24 -5.67 3.50
C ALA A 263 -12.40 -5.00 4.58
N SER A 264 -11.41 -4.18 4.19
CA SER A 264 -10.51 -3.49 5.12
C SER A 264 -11.26 -2.64 6.15
N LEU A 265 -12.40 -2.05 5.79
CA LEU A 265 -13.23 -1.26 6.72
C LEU A 265 -13.82 -2.07 7.89
N ARG A 266 -13.74 -3.40 7.85
CA ARG A 266 -14.13 -4.29 8.94
C ARG A 266 -12.94 -4.98 9.61
N GLU A 267 -11.72 -4.62 9.22
CA GLU A 267 -10.49 -5.15 9.79
C GLU A 267 -9.99 -4.28 10.97
N ASP A 268 -10.80 -3.32 11.43
CA ASP A 268 -10.46 -2.34 12.47
C ASP A 268 -9.20 -1.50 12.14
N PRO A 269 -9.08 -0.90 10.93
CA PRO A 269 -7.93 -0.06 10.59
C PRO A 269 -8.06 1.33 11.20
N ASP A 270 -6.93 1.96 11.54
CA ASP A 270 -6.83 3.40 11.78
C ASP A 270 -6.43 4.15 10.50
N VAL A 271 -5.58 3.50 9.69
CA VAL A 271 -5.01 4.05 8.46
C VAL A 271 -5.19 3.07 7.32
N ILE A 272 -5.66 3.55 6.18
CA ILE A 272 -5.80 2.78 4.95
C ILE A 272 -4.96 3.43 3.86
N LEU A 273 -4.04 2.68 3.26
CA LEU A 273 -3.33 3.10 2.06
C LEU A 273 -3.92 2.41 0.84
N ILE A 274 -4.28 3.22 -0.15
CA ILE A 274 -4.83 2.82 -1.43
C ILE A 274 -3.77 3.11 -2.48
N GLY A 275 -3.20 2.05 -3.08
CA GLY A 275 -2.10 2.15 -4.03
C GLY A 275 -2.40 3.13 -5.17
N GLU A 276 -3.56 3.04 -5.79
CA GLU A 276 -4.03 4.00 -6.80
C GLU A 276 -5.56 4.10 -6.82
N MET A 277 -6.10 5.30 -7.02
CA MET A 277 -7.54 5.53 -7.19
C MET A 277 -7.88 5.77 -8.67
N ARG A 278 -8.18 4.69 -9.38
CA ARG A 278 -8.46 4.72 -10.83
C ARG A 278 -9.92 5.00 -11.18
N ASP A 279 -10.84 4.51 -10.36
CA ASP A 279 -12.26 4.45 -10.69
C ASP A 279 -13.15 5.06 -9.59
N ARG A 280 -14.42 5.28 -9.98
CA ARG A 280 -15.46 5.87 -9.14
C ARG A 280 -15.72 5.06 -7.87
N GLU A 281 -15.63 3.73 -7.96
CA GLU A 281 -15.96 2.84 -6.85
C GLU A 281 -14.91 2.90 -5.74
N THR A 282 -13.64 2.92 -6.12
CA THR A 282 -12.50 3.09 -5.23
C THR A 282 -12.55 4.44 -4.53
N VAL A 283 -12.76 5.53 -5.29
CA VAL A 283 -12.90 6.89 -4.72
C VAL A 283 -14.08 6.98 -3.75
N ASN A 284 -15.24 6.43 -4.11
CA ASN A 284 -16.40 6.43 -3.21
C ASN A 284 -16.13 5.69 -1.90
N THR A 285 -15.39 4.58 -1.95
CA THR A 285 -15.06 3.81 -0.76
C THR A 285 -14.03 4.54 0.09
N ALA A 286 -13.03 5.17 -0.54
CA ALA A 286 -12.05 6.04 0.13
C ALA A 286 -12.71 7.22 0.85
N LEU A 287 -13.62 7.93 0.19
CA LEU A 287 -14.37 9.04 0.79
C LEU A 287 -15.19 8.58 2.00
N LYS A 288 -15.91 7.46 1.88
CA LYS A 288 -16.65 6.89 3.01
C LYS A 288 -15.74 6.58 4.19
N ALA A 289 -14.59 5.94 3.92
CA ALA A 289 -13.62 5.60 4.96
C ALA A 289 -13.07 6.84 5.67
N ALA A 290 -12.71 7.86 4.90
CA ALA A 290 -12.23 9.15 5.42
C ALA A 290 -13.28 9.85 6.30
N GLN A 291 -14.57 9.77 5.92
CA GLN A 291 -15.68 10.32 6.69
C GLN A 291 -15.96 9.53 7.97
N THR A 292 -15.78 8.21 7.95
CA THR A 292 -16.07 7.30 9.08
C THR A 292 -14.93 7.16 10.09
N GLY A 293 -13.95 8.07 10.07
CA GLY A 293 -12.95 8.18 11.12
C GLY A 293 -11.58 7.59 10.80
N HIS A 294 -11.35 7.17 9.54
CA HIS A 294 -10.07 6.63 9.10
C HIS A 294 -9.21 7.73 8.46
N VAL A 295 -7.89 7.59 8.54
CA VAL A 295 -6.99 8.30 7.63
C VAL A 295 -6.81 7.46 6.38
N VAL A 296 -7.06 8.05 5.22
CA VAL A 296 -6.92 7.38 3.92
C VAL A 296 -5.82 8.03 3.12
N PHE A 297 -4.75 7.29 2.84
CA PHE A 297 -3.74 7.68 1.86
C PHE A 297 -4.11 7.12 0.49
N GLY A 298 -3.99 7.92 -0.56
CA GLY A 298 -4.25 7.49 -1.93
C GLY A 298 -3.32 8.13 -2.93
N THR A 299 -3.15 7.51 -4.10
CA THR A 299 -2.44 8.12 -5.22
C THR A 299 -3.31 8.35 -6.46
N LEU A 300 -2.95 9.39 -7.22
CA LEU A 300 -3.46 9.68 -8.56
C LEU A 300 -2.32 10.17 -9.47
N HIS A 301 -2.56 10.17 -10.78
CA HIS A 301 -1.61 10.59 -11.81
C HIS A 301 -1.84 12.02 -12.32
N THR A 302 -2.10 12.95 -11.41
CA THR A 302 -2.27 14.40 -11.68
C THR A 302 -1.03 15.19 -11.26
N ASN A 303 -0.86 16.41 -11.77
CA ASN A 303 0.34 17.22 -11.54
C ASN A 303 0.10 18.52 -10.77
N SER A 304 -1.09 18.74 -10.23
CA SER A 304 -1.35 19.84 -9.28
C SER A 304 -2.51 19.48 -8.34
N ALA A 305 -2.62 20.20 -7.23
CA ALA A 305 -3.69 19.98 -6.25
C ALA A 305 -5.08 20.22 -6.88
N VAL A 306 -5.25 21.34 -7.59
CA VAL A 306 -6.49 21.68 -8.29
C VAL A 306 -6.87 20.64 -9.34
N LYS A 307 -5.94 20.22 -10.19
CA LYS A 307 -6.21 19.20 -11.21
C LYS A 307 -6.57 17.85 -10.61
N THR A 308 -6.10 17.56 -9.40
CA THR A 308 -6.48 16.36 -8.66
C THR A 308 -7.96 16.41 -8.27
N ILE A 309 -8.44 17.56 -7.77
CA ILE A 309 -9.85 17.79 -7.47
C ILE A 309 -10.70 17.62 -8.74
N GLU A 310 -10.31 18.30 -9.83
CA GLU A 310 -11.00 18.20 -11.11
C GLU A 310 -11.03 16.76 -11.66
N ARG A 311 -9.91 16.03 -11.55
CA ARG A 311 -9.81 14.64 -11.97
C ARG A 311 -10.77 13.75 -11.20
N ILE A 312 -10.86 13.91 -9.88
CA ILE A 312 -11.82 13.16 -9.05
C ILE A 312 -13.24 13.46 -9.50
N LEU A 313 -13.59 14.74 -9.68
CA LEU A 313 -14.95 15.14 -10.09
C LEU A 313 -15.31 14.67 -11.50
N SER A 314 -14.32 14.53 -12.40
CA SER A 314 -14.52 14.02 -13.76
C SER A 314 -14.98 12.55 -13.82
N LEU A 315 -14.87 11.80 -12.71
CA LEU A 315 -15.39 10.43 -12.60
C LEU A 315 -16.91 10.37 -12.40
N TYR A 316 -17.56 11.52 -12.22
CA TYR A 316 -18.98 11.65 -11.90
C TYR A 316 -19.72 12.45 -12.96
N ASN A 317 -21.01 12.14 -13.11
CA ASN A 317 -21.87 12.87 -14.02
C ASN A 317 -22.10 14.31 -13.51
N PRO A 318 -22.40 15.29 -14.39
CA PRO A 318 -22.53 16.70 -14.00
C PRO A 318 -23.54 16.97 -12.87
N ASP A 319 -24.59 16.16 -12.77
CA ASP A 319 -25.62 16.22 -11.73
C ASP A 319 -25.15 15.70 -10.37
N GLU A 320 -24.18 14.78 -10.35
CA GLU A 320 -23.57 14.24 -9.12
C GLU A 320 -22.46 15.16 -8.58
N GLN A 321 -21.80 15.94 -9.43
CA GLN A 321 -20.62 16.74 -9.06
C GLN A 321 -20.83 17.71 -7.89
N PRO A 322 -21.97 18.45 -7.76
CA PRO A 322 -22.17 19.33 -6.61
C PRO A 322 -22.13 18.58 -5.26
N ALA A 323 -22.77 17.42 -5.18
CA ALA A 323 -22.74 16.58 -3.98
C ALA A 323 -21.33 16.05 -3.72
N MET A 324 -20.61 15.68 -4.78
CA MET A 324 -19.23 15.20 -4.67
C MET A 324 -18.25 16.28 -4.23
N ARG A 325 -18.43 17.54 -4.62
CA ARG A 325 -17.62 18.66 -4.12
C ARG A 325 -17.76 18.81 -2.61
N VAL A 326 -18.99 18.73 -2.09
CA VAL A 326 -19.24 18.78 -0.64
C VAL A 326 -18.55 17.61 0.06
N ALA A 327 -18.76 16.38 -0.43
CA ALA A 327 -18.14 15.19 0.16
C ALA A 327 -16.61 15.25 0.15
N LEU A 328 -16.02 15.75 -0.95
CA LEU A 328 -14.58 15.90 -1.11
C LEU A 328 -14.02 16.98 -0.17
N ALA A 329 -14.67 18.15 -0.09
CA ALA A 329 -14.30 19.23 0.81
C ALA A 329 -14.31 18.79 2.28
N GLU A 330 -15.27 17.95 2.69
CA GLU A 330 -15.34 17.44 4.06
C GLU A 330 -14.33 16.34 4.36
N SER A 331 -13.92 15.58 3.34
CA SER A 331 -13.06 14.41 3.52
C SER A 331 -11.58 14.74 3.35
N LEU A 332 -11.20 15.71 2.50
CA LEU A 332 -9.81 16.03 2.21
C LEU A 332 -9.08 16.58 3.45
N VAL A 333 -7.82 16.18 3.59
CA VAL A 333 -6.84 16.76 4.51
C VAL A 333 -5.80 17.54 3.71
N SER A 334 -5.22 16.90 2.70
CA SER A 334 -4.18 17.50 1.86
C SER A 334 -4.09 16.82 0.50
N ILE A 335 -3.62 17.58 -0.48
CA ILE A 335 -3.17 17.06 -1.78
C ILE A 335 -1.72 17.50 -1.99
N ILE A 336 -0.85 16.53 -2.26
CA ILE A 336 0.58 16.71 -2.47
C ILE A 336 0.91 16.22 -3.87
N SER A 337 1.11 17.13 -4.82
CA SER A 337 1.56 16.77 -6.17
C SER A 337 3.08 16.82 -6.23
N GLN A 338 3.70 15.78 -6.77
CA GLN A 338 5.14 15.57 -6.69
C GLN A 338 5.77 15.35 -8.07
N GLY A 339 6.93 15.98 -8.29
CA GLY A 339 7.85 15.69 -9.39
C GLY A 339 9.26 15.40 -8.88
N LEU A 340 10.13 14.85 -9.74
CA LEU A 340 11.55 14.66 -9.45
C LEU A 340 12.39 15.39 -10.50
N CYS A 341 13.38 16.15 -10.05
CA CYS A 341 14.39 16.76 -10.91
C CYS A 341 15.80 16.25 -10.54
N ARG A 342 16.74 16.35 -11.49
CA ARG A 342 18.15 16.01 -11.23
C ARG A 342 18.80 17.10 -10.39
N THR A 343 19.64 16.69 -9.44
CA THR A 343 20.40 17.61 -8.58
C THR A 343 21.82 17.81 -9.08
N THR A 344 22.48 18.87 -8.60
CA THR A 344 23.87 19.24 -8.92
C THR A 344 24.88 18.17 -8.51
N ASP A 345 24.56 17.32 -7.53
CA ASP A 345 25.35 16.15 -7.12
C ASP A 345 25.05 14.87 -7.94
N GLY A 346 24.28 14.99 -9.02
CA GLY A 346 23.92 13.88 -9.91
C GLY A 346 22.81 12.95 -9.39
N LYS A 347 22.24 13.23 -8.21
CA LYS A 347 21.09 12.50 -7.64
C LYS A 347 19.76 13.09 -8.13
N ARG A 348 18.68 12.87 -7.35
CA ARG A 348 17.34 13.42 -7.61
C ARG A 348 16.80 14.10 -6.36
N ALA A 349 16.00 15.15 -6.55
CA ALA A 349 15.24 15.81 -5.50
C ALA A 349 13.77 15.88 -5.87
N ALA A 350 12.90 15.70 -4.88
CA ALA A 350 11.47 15.93 -5.03
C ALA A 350 11.14 17.42 -4.89
N PHE A 351 10.24 17.88 -5.74
CA PHE A 351 9.60 19.19 -5.63
C PHE A 351 8.07 18.98 -5.58
N HIS A 352 7.39 19.87 -4.86
CA HIS A 352 6.01 19.62 -4.43
C HIS A 352 5.07 20.80 -4.70
N ASP A 353 3.81 20.47 -4.98
CA ASP A 353 2.63 21.32 -4.85
C ASP A 353 1.81 20.80 -3.67
N ILE A 354 1.78 21.51 -2.55
CA ILE A 354 1.16 21.07 -1.30
C ILE A 354 -0.01 21.99 -1.00
N MET A 355 -1.22 21.43 -1.10
CA MET A 355 -2.46 22.07 -0.67
C MET A 355 -2.90 21.45 0.66
N ILE A 356 -3.22 22.28 1.64
CA ILE A 356 -3.83 21.88 2.91
C ILE A 356 -5.30 22.30 2.90
N ASN A 357 -6.21 21.40 3.27
CA ASN A 357 -7.64 21.66 3.17
C ASN A 357 -8.16 22.47 4.38
N THR A 358 -7.76 23.74 4.47
CA THR A 358 -8.24 24.71 5.46
C THR A 358 -9.74 25.01 5.27
N GLU A 359 -10.40 25.67 6.22
CA GLU A 359 -11.83 26.02 6.08
C GLU A 359 -12.11 26.86 4.82
N THR A 360 -11.20 27.79 4.46
CA THR A 360 -11.31 28.57 3.23
C THR A 360 -11.21 27.69 1.98
N VAL A 361 -10.27 26.74 1.95
CA VAL A 361 -10.14 25.78 0.83
C VAL A 361 -11.40 24.91 0.71
N LYS A 362 -11.99 24.48 1.82
CA LYS A 362 -13.25 23.73 1.81
C LYS A 362 -14.37 24.52 1.13
N ASP A 363 -14.50 25.80 1.47
CA ASP A 363 -15.53 26.65 0.88
C ASP A 363 -15.29 26.86 -0.63
N TYR A 364 -14.05 27.07 -1.04
CA TYR A 364 -13.70 27.16 -2.46
C TYR A 364 -13.96 25.85 -3.22
N ILE A 365 -13.68 24.69 -2.63
CA ILE A 365 -14.02 23.40 -3.23
C ILE A 365 -15.54 23.26 -3.38
N ARG A 366 -16.33 23.62 -2.36
CA ARG A 366 -17.81 23.55 -2.43
C ARG A 366 -18.38 24.42 -3.55
N GLU A 367 -17.85 25.64 -3.67
CA GLU A 367 -18.29 26.64 -4.64
C GLU A 367 -17.72 26.42 -6.05
N GLY A 368 -16.69 25.57 -6.21
CA GLY A 368 -16.01 25.34 -7.48
C GLY A 368 -15.04 26.46 -7.89
N LYS A 369 -14.52 27.18 -6.90
CA LYS A 369 -13.60 28.33 -7.02
C LYS A 369 -12.13 27.88 -7.02
N TYR A 370 -11.73 27.14 -8.05
CA TYR A 370 -10.43 26.49 -8.07
C TYR A 370 -9.26 27.44 -8.37
N GLU A 371 -9.51 28.54 -9.08
CA GLU A 371 -8.48 29.56 -9.32
C GLU A 371 -8.07 30.23 -8.00
N GLU A 372 -9.04 30.52 -7.14
CA GLU A 372 -8.84 31.10 -5.82
C GLU A 372 -8.07 30.16 -4.86
N ILE A 373 -8.15 28.84 -5.06
CA ILE A 373 -7.30 27.89 -4.34
C ILE A 373 -5.82 28.06 -4.74
N ASN A 374 -5.53 28.23 -6.03
CA ASN A 374 -4.16 28.44 -6.49
C ASN A 374 -3.59 29.75 -5.94
N GLU A 375 -4.38 30.82 -5.93
CA GLU A 375 -3.98 32.11 -5.36
C GLU A 375 -3.71 31.98 -3.85
N LEU A 376 -4.61 31.32 -3.11
CA LEU A 376 -4.45 31.10 -1.67
C LEU A 376 -3.18 30.30 -1.35
N MET A 377 -2.82 29.31 -2.18
CA MET A 377 -1.61 28.51 -1.98
C MET A 377 -0.31 29.32 -2.09
N VAL A 378 -0.30 30.43 -2.83
CA VAL A 378 0.87 31.31 -2.93
C VAL A 378 1.20 31.95 -1.58
N ASP A 379 0.17 32.36 -0.84
CA ASP A 379 0.30 33.04 0.46
C ASP A 379 0.13 32.09 1.67
N GLY A 380 -0.18 30.81 1.42
CA GLY A 380 -0.56 29.81 2.42
C GLY A 380 0.59 29.10 3.14
N GLU A 381 1.82 29.63 3.09
CA GLU A 381 3.01 28.99 3.67
C GLU A 381 2.86 28.74 5.19
N PHE A 382 2.15 29.63 5.90
CA PHE A 382 1.87 29.48 7.33
C PHE A 382 1.08 28.19 7.64
N ASP A 383 0.14 27.81 6.78
CA ASP A 383 -0.64 26.57 6.91
C ASP A 383 0.14 25.34 6.41
N GLY A 384 1.37 25.51 5.94
CA GLY A 384 2.19 24.47 5.35
C GLY A 384 1.94 24.24 3.85
N MET A 385 1.25 25.17 3.18
CA MET A 385 1.09 25.11 1.72
C MET A 385 2.38 25.48 1.01
N MET A 386 2.54 24.96 -0.21
CA MET A 386 3.72 25.24 -1.04
C MET A 386 3.36 25.06 -2.51
N THR A 387 3.68 26.02 -3.37
CA THR A 387 3.55 25.85 -4.82
C THR A 387 4.77 25.14 -5.40
N MET A 388 4.62 24.48 -6.56
CA MET A 388 5.77 23.86 -7.25
C MET A 388 6.89 24.85 -7.55
N ASN A 389 6.54 26.07 -7.98
CA ASN A 389 7.53 27.11 -8.26
C ASN A 389 8.30 27.48 -7.00
N LYS A 390 7.64 27.66 -5.86
CA LYS A 390 8.30 27.90 -4.57
C LYS A 390 9.18 26.72 -4.16
N SER A 391 8.70 25.49 -4.31
CA SER A 391 9.49 24.29 -4.00
C SER A 391 10.75 24.19 -4.85
N LEU A 392 10.68 24.47 -6.16
CA LEU A 392 11.84 24.48 -7.07
C LEU A 392 12.80 25.63 -6.74
N PHE A 393 12.27 26.82 -6.46
CA PHE A 393 13.08 27.96 -6.06
C PHE A 393 13.85 27.70 -4.76
N ASN A 394 13.20 27.09 -3.76
CA ASN A 394 13.87 26.68 -2.53
C ASN A 394 15.02 25.67 -2.79
N LEU A 395 14.86 24.73 -3.73
CA LEU A 395 15.93 23.81 -4.12
C LEU A 395 17.10 24.54 -4.81
N TYR A 396 16.80 25.57 -5.62
CA TYR A 396 17.79 26.42 -6.26
C TYR A 396 18.56 27.25 -5.23
N GLU A 397 17.89 27.91 -4.28
CA GLU A 397 18.54 28.67 -3.21
C GLU A 397 19.45 27.81 -2.33
N GLN A 398 19.11 26.53 -2.15
CA GLN A 398 19.94 25.55 -1.46
C GLN A 398 21.14 25.05 -2.30
N GLY A 399 21.30 25.51 -3.54
CA GLY A 399 22.33 25.06 -4.48
C GLY A 399 22.16 23.62 -4.97
N ARG A 400 20.97 23.03 -4.78
CA ARG A 400 20.71 21.62 -5.12
C ARG A 400 20.37 21.41 -6.59
N ILE A 401 19.86 22.44 -7.26
CA ILE A 401 19.53 22.42 -8.70
C ILE A 401 20.08 23.67 -9.36
N THR A 402 20.25 23.63 -10.68
CA THR A 402 20.68 24.79 -11.47
C THR A 402 19.50 25.70 -11.81
N GLU A 403 19.79 26.93 -12.24
CA GLU A 403 18.77 27.88 -12.73
C GLU A 403 17.99 27.29 -13.91
N GLU A 404 18.69 26.63 -14.84
CA GLU A 404 18.09 25.99 -16.01
C GLU A 404 17.13 24.87 -15.59
N THR A 405 17.53 24.07 -14.59
CA THR A 405 16.68 23.00 -14.06
C THR A 405 15.42 23.57 -13.40
N ALA A 406 15.54 24.67 -12.65
CA ALA A 406 14.40 25.33 -12.02
C ALA A 406 13.40 25.85 -13.07
N LEU A 407 13.89 26.48 -14.15
CA LEU A 407 13.08 26.98 -15.26
C LEU A 407 12.42 25.87 -16.09
N GLU A 408 13.14 24.76 -16.34
CA GLU A 408 12.64 23.62 -17.12
C GLU A 408 11.44 22.95 -16.44
N TRP A 409 11.51 22.76 -15.12
CA TRP A 409 10.49 22.02 -14.37
C TRP A 409 9.37 22.89 -13.80
N ALA A 410 9.51 24.21 -13.82
CA ALA A 410 8.51 25.15 -13.32
C ALA A 410 7.20 25.07 -14.13
N PRO A 411 6.04 24.85 -13.49
CA PRO A 411 4.74 24.94 -14.18
C PRO A 411 4.47 26.32 -14.78
N SER A 412 5.00 27.38 -14.16
CA SER A 412 4.97 28.76 -14.67
C SER A 412 6.41 29.27 -14.80
N PRO A 413 7.07 29.07 -15.97
CA PRO A 413 8.46 29.51 -16.17
C PRO A 413 8.66 31.02 -16.07
N ASN A 414 7.63 31.82 -16.42
CA ASN A 414 7.69 33.27 -16.32
C ASN A 414 7.77 33.75 -14.86
N GLU A 415 6.96 33.16 -13.98
CA GLU A 415 6.99 33.44 -12.55
C GLU A 415 8.31 32.96 -11.93
N MET A 416 8.76 31.74 -12.27
CA MET A 416 10.07 31.24 -11.84
C MET A 416 11.21 32.19 -12.24
N ALA A 417 11.20 32.68 -13.49
CA ALA A 417 12.19 33.65 -13.95
C ALA A 417 12.13 34.99 -13.20
N GLN A 418 10.99 35.38 -12.64
CA GLN A 418 10.88 36.57 -11.78
C GLN A 418 11.46 36.30 -10.39
N MET A 419 11.17 35.13 -9.81
CA MET A 419 11.73 34.69 -8.52
C MET A 419 13.27 34.64 -8.56
N LEU A 420 13.83 34.02 -9.61
CA LEU A 420 15.28 33.90 -9.81
C LEU A 420 16.00 35.25 -9.98
N ARG A 421 15.31 36.27 -10.52
CA ARG A 421 15.83 37.63 -10.68
C ARG A 421 15.79 38.46 -9.38
N GLY A 422 15.29 37.90 -8.28
CA GLY A 422 15.18 38.60 -6.99
C GLY A 422 14.17 39.77 -7.01
N ARG A 423 13.12 39.68 -7.85
CA ARG A 423 12.09 40.73 -8.02
C ARG A 423 10.74 40.38 -7.38
N VAL A 424 10.72 39.48 -6.40
CA VAL A 424 9.49 39.12 -5.66
C VAL A 424 9.63 39.55 -4.22
#